data_AF-A0A2D9YZF2-F1
#
_entry.id   AF-A0A2D9YZF2-F1
#
_cell.length_a   1.000
_cell.length_b   1.000
_cell.length_c   1.000
_cell.angle_alpha   90.00
_cell.angle_beta   90.00
_cell.angle_gamma   90.00
#
_symmetry.space_group_name_H-M   'P 1'
#
loop_
_entity.id
_entity.type
_entity.pdbx_description
1 polymer ?
#
loop_
_entity_poly.entity_id
_entity_poly.type
_entity_poly.pdbx_seq_one_letter_code
_entity_poly.pdbx_strand_id
1 'polypeptide(L)'
;MLSLIIDSMKVFWRIFDSQYWSDQQMFKLDSPDNENFWIGGIPALLDTGTIQYYIQAADSSGRIEKSPLAGWHSFVAIPTSACLTWTIGDVDNNEDLNVIDLLLLTDIVSSSVLGLCPESISDINSDGEISIVDIELLVNIIMNQ
;
A
#
# COMPACT_ATOMS: atom_id res chain seq x y z
N MET A 1 -23.01 -24.52 -17.49
CA MET A 1 -23.42 -23.41 -16.61
C MET A 1 -22.30 -22.38 -16.69
N LEU A 2 -22.59 -21.17 -17.19
CA LEU A 2 -21.63 -20.07 -17.20
C LEU A 2 -21.54 -19.56 -15.76
N SER A 3 -20.35 -19.60 -15.18
CA SER A 3 -20.11 -19.17 -13.80
C SER A 3 -18.93 -18.22 -13.75
N LEU A 4 -19.01 -17.22 -12.91
CA LEU A 4 -17.89 -16.35 -12.60
C LEU A 4 -16.74 -17.19 -12.03
N ILE A 5 -15.51 -16.95 -12.51
CA ILE A 5 -14.31 -17.53 -11.91
C ILE A 5 -13.97 -16.66 -10.70
N ILE A 6 -14.07 -17.23 -9.50
CA ILE A 6 -13.96 -16.46 -8.24
C ILE A 6 -12.64 -15.69 -8.17
N ASP A 7 -11.53 -16.33 -8.54
CA ASP A 7 -10.19 -15.72 -8.46
C ASP A 7 -9.86 -14.78 -9.63
N SER A 8 -10.82 -14.54 -10.53
CA SER A 8 -10.62 -13.62 -11.66
C SER A 8 -10.97 -12.17 -11.37
N MET A 9 -11.68 -11.91 -10.26
CA MET A 9 -12.13 -10.56 -9.91
C MET A 9 -10.97 -9.73 -9.37
N LYS A 10 -10.63 -8.66 -10.08
CA LYS A 10 -9.49 -7.80 -9.77
C LYS A 10 -9.82 -6.34 -9.94
N VAL A 11 -9.27 -5.50 -9.07
CA VAL A 11 -9.16 -4.07 -9.31
C VAL A 11 -7.80 -3.79 -9.93
N PHE A 12 -7.81 -3.02 -11.02
CA PHE A 12 -6.61 -2.48 -11.66
C PHE A 12 -6.60 -0.98 -11.41
N TRP A 13 -5.47 -0.43 -10.97
CA TRP A 13 -5.36 1.01 -10.71
C TRP A 13 -3.99 1.55 -11.08
N ARG A 14 -3.94 2.87 -11.22
CA ARG A 14 -2.70 3.62 -11.39
C ARG A 14 -2.89 5.05 -10.90
N ILE A 15 -1.79 5.70 -10.55
CA ILE A 15 -1.74 7.15 -10.36
C ILE A 15 -1.77 7.82 -11.74
N PHE A 16 -2.39 8.99 -11.84
CA PHE A 16 -2.39 9.83 -13.04
C PHE A 16 -0.97 9.98 -13.61
N ASP A 17 -0.86 9.92 -14.94
CA ASP A 17 0.40 9.87 -15.71
C ASP A 17 1.30 8.64 -15.53
N SER A 18 0.96 7.70 -14.64
CA SER A 18 1.67 6.41 -14.60
C SER A 18 1.38 5.59 -15.87
N GLN A 19 2.45 5.01 -16.44
CA GLN A 19 2.35 4.12 -17.59
C GLN A 19 1.86 2.72 -17.21
N TYR A 20 2.10 2.31 -15.97
CA TYR A 20 1.86 0.94 -15.51
C TYR A 20 0.63 0.88 -14.60
N TRP A 21 -0.16 -0.18 -14.80
CA TRP A 21 -1.27 -0.55 -13.93
C TRP A 21 -0.78 -1.56 -12.90
N SER A 22 -1.15 -1.33 -11.66
CA SER A 22 -1.07 -2.34 -10.60
C SER A 22 -2.40 -3.09 -10.52
N ASP A 23 -2.38 -4.31 -9.99
CA ASP A 23 -3.60 -5.11 -9.76
C ASP A 23 -3.64 -5.80 -8.39
N GLN A 24 -4.86 -6.01 -7.90
CA GLN A 24 -5.14 -6.58 -6.58
C GLN A 24 -6.40 -7.42 -6.70
N GLN A 25 -6.34 -8.63 -6.14
CA GLN A 25 -7.48 -9.53 -6.09
C GLN A 25 -8.58 -8.95 -5.20
N MET A 26 -9.82 -9.06 -5.68
CA MET A 26 -11.01 -8.76 -4.89
C MET A 26 -11.53 -10.05 -4.26
N PHE A 27 -12.10 -9.93 -3.07
CA PHE A 27 -12.65 -11.04 -2.30
C PHE A 27 -14.16 -11.00 -2.36
N LYS A 28 -14.76 -12.17 -2.57
CA LYS A 28 -16.20 -12.33 -2.40
C LYS A 28 -16.51 -12.26 -0.90
N LEU A 29 -17.48 -11.42 -0.54
CA LEU A 29 -17.98 -11.36 0.83
C LEU A 29 -19.41 -11.91 0.83
N ASP A 30 -19.63 -12.95 1.63
CA ASP A 30 -20.95 -13.52 1.79
C ASP A 30 -21.80 -12.58 2.66
N SER A 31 -22.76 -11.91 2.02
CA SER A 31 -23.77 -11.10 2.70
C SER A 31 -25.14 -11.76 2.56
N PRO A 32 -25.92 -11.89 3.64
CA PRO A 32 -27.28 -12.43 3.57
C PRO A 32 -28.21 -11.60 2.65
N ASP A 33 -27.86 -10.33 2.41
CA ASP A 33 -28.64 -9.43 1.57
C ASP A 33 -28.14 -9.35 0.11
N ASN A 34 -26.93 -9.85 -0.18
CA ASN A 34 -26.35 -9.79 -1.53
C ASN A 34 -25.32 -10.91 -1.77
N GLU A 35 -25.72 -11.93 -2.54
CA GLU A 35 -24.88 -13.09 -2.88
C GLU A 35 -23.73 -12.78 -3.85
N ASN A 36 -23.67 -11.58 -4.42
CA ASN A 36 -22.67 -11.16 -5.42
C ASN A 36 -21.92 -9.87 -5.01
N PHE A 37 -21.59 -9.76 -3.73
CA PHE A 37 -20.81 -8.65 -3.21
C PHE A 37 -19.31 -8.97 -3.22
N TRP A 38 -18.53 -8.05 -3.78
CA TRP A 38 -17.07 -8.16 -3.91
C TRP A 38 -16.41 -6.94 -3.29
N ILE A 39 -15.38 -7.16 -2.49
CA ILE A 39 -14.60 -6.11 -1.84
C ILE A 39 -13.14 -6.21 -2.25
N GLY A 40 -12.54 -5.07 -2.55
CA GLY A 40 -11.13 -4.93 -2.86
C GLY A 40 -10.63 -3.58 -2.39
N GLY A 41 -9.31 -3.42 -2.37
CA GLY A 41 -8.65 -2.19 -1.96
C GLY A 41 -7.76 -1.64 -3.05
N ILE A 42 -7.53 -0.34 -3.00
CA ILE A 42 -6.38 0.31 -3.61
C ILE A 42 -5.51 0.75 -2.43
N PRO A 43 -4.20 0.44 -2.41
CA PRO A 43 -3.33 0.84 -1.31
C PRO A 43 -3.40 2.35 -1.03
N ALA A 44 -3.22 2.71 0.24
CA ALA A 44 -3.12 4.09 0.66
C ALA A 44 -1.99 4.82 -0.08
N LEU A 45 -2.15 6.12 -0.32
CA LEU A 45 -1.13 6.97 -0.92
C LEU A 45 -0.48 7.88 0.13
N LEU A 46 0.81 8.16 -0.03
CA LEU A 46 1.51 9.17 0.77
C LEU A 46 1.18 10.59 0.29
N ASP A 47 0.97 10.76 -1.02
CA ASP A 47 0.70 12.06 -1.63
C ASP A 47 -0.71 12.17 -2.19
N THR A 48 -1.19 13.41 -2.32
CA THR A 48 -2.45 13.69 -3.03
C THR A 48 -2.26 13.31 -4.49
N GLY A 49 -3.16 12.48 -5.02
CA GLY A 49 -3.07 12.03 -6.41
C GLY A 49 -4.44 11.75 -7.01
N THR A 50 -4.52 11.80 -8.33
CA THR A 50 -5.69 11.26 -9.03
C THR A 50 -5.44 9.78 -9.32
N ILE A 51 -6.28 8.91 -8.77
CA ILE A 51 -6.28 7.49 -9.09
C ILE A 51 -7.21 7.24 -10.26
N GLN A 52 -6.72 6.47 -11.23
CA GLN A 52 -7.50 5.89 -12.32
C GLN A 52 -7.63 4.39 -12.05
N TYR A 53 -8.84 3.85 -12.10
CA TYR A 53 -9.09 2.43 -11.82
C TYR A 53 -10.17 1.81 -12.71
N TYR A 54 -10.08 0.51 -12.91
CA TYR A 54 -11.16 -0.31 -13.46
C TYR A 54 -11.21 -1.66 -12.77
N ILE A 55 -12.37 -2.30 -12.79
CA ILE A 55 -12.55 -3.66 -12.28
C ILE A 55 -12.63 -4.61 -13.47
N GLN A 56 -12.06 -5.79 -13.35
CA GLN A 56 -12.14 -6.85 -14.36
C GLN A 56 -12.54 -8.17 -13.71
N ALA A 57 -13.34 -8.96 -14.44
CA ALA A 57 -13.66 -10.33 -14.07
C ALA A 57 -13.71 -11.22 -15.31
N ALA A 58 -13.54 -12.53 -15.10
CA ALA A 58 -13.68 -13.55 -16.13
C ALA A 58 -14.70 -14.64 -15.73
N ASP A 59 -15.43 -15.17 -16.71
CA ASP A 59 -16.32 -16.32 -16.52
C ASP A 59 -15.73 -17.60 -17.13
N SER A 60 -16.36 -18.74 -16.84
CA SER A 60 -15.93 -20.05 -17.33
C SER A 60 -16.01 -20.25 -18.84
N SER A 61 -16.54 -19.29 -19.62
CA SER A 61 -16.43 -19.29 -21.08
C SER A 61 -15.14 -18.67 -21.61
N GLY A 62 -14.34 -18.05 -20.73
CA GLY A 62 -13.16 -17.27 -21.10
C GLY A 62 -13.48 -15.83 -21.49
N ARG A 63 -14.74 -15.39 -21.35
CA ARG A 63 -15.11 -13.98 -21.53
C ARG A 63 -14.57 -13.15 -20.37
N ILE A 64 -13.99 -12.01 -20.71
CA ILE A 64 -13.45 -11.02 -19.77
C ILE A 64 -14.24 -9.74 -19.93
N GLU A 65 -14.80 -9.25 -18.83
CA GLU A 65 -15.58 -8.01 -18.78
C GLU A 65 -14.90 -7.00 -17.86
N LYS A 66 -15.11 -5.70 -18.14
CA LYS A 66 -14.56 -4.59 -17.37
C LYS A 66 -15.64 -3.61 -16.95
N SER A 67 -15.42 -2.96 -15.80
CA SER A 67 -16.17 -1.78 -15.40
C SER A 67 -15.21 -0.60 -15.21
N PRO A 68 -15.38 0.50 -15.98
CA PRO A 68 -16.39 0.69 -17.03
C PRO A 68 -16.12 -0.18 -18.28
N LEU A 69 -17.10 -0.30 -19.18
CA LEU A 69 -16.97 -1.07 -20.43
C LEU A 69 -15.79 -0.60 -21.29
N ALA A 70 -15.46 0.69 -21.22
CA ALA A 70 -14.28 1.28 -21.84
C ALA A 70 -13.72 2.39 -20.95
N GLY A 71 -12.40 2.55 -20.94
CA GLY A 71 -11.73 3.54 -20.11
C GLY A 71 -11.59 3.10 -18.65
N TRP A 72 -11.75 4.06 -17.73
CA TRP A 72 -11.53 3.88 -16.30
C TRP A 72 -12.40 4.87 -15.50
N HIS A 73 -12.68 4.52 -14.26
CA HIS A 73 -13.15 5.46 -13.25
C HIS A 73 -11.97 6.29 -12.73
N SER A 74 -12.23 7.47 -12.18
CA SER A 74 -11.20 8.29 -11.53
C SER A 74 -11.71 9.00 -10.30
N PHE A 75 -10.85 9.13 -9.29
CA PHE A 75 -11.11 9.93 -8.10
C PHE A 75 -9.83 10.57 -7.58
N VAL A 76 -9.97 11.65 -6.81
CA VAL A 76 -8.84 12.25 -6.07
C VAL A 76 -8.68 11.51 -4.75
N ALA A 77 -7.51 10.92 -4.55
CA ALA A 77 -7.08 10.32 -3.29
C ALA A 77 -6.26 11.35 -2.52
N ILE A 78 -6.62 11.54 -1.25
CA ILE A 78 -5.85 12.36 -0.31
C ILE A 78 -4.80 11.50 0.41
N PRO A 79 -3.70 12.12 0.91
CA PRO A 79 -2.69 11.45 1.72
C PRO A 79 -3.31 10.68 2.88
N THR A 80 -2.76 9.50 3.13
CA THR A 80 -3.10 8.73 4.33
C THR A 80 -2.58 9.43 5.57
N SER A 81 -3.40 9.47 6.61
CA SER A 81 -2.97 9.88 7.95
C SER A 81 -2.35 8.73 8.75
N ALA A 82 -2.24 7.53 8.17
CA ALA A 82 -1.77 6.33 8.88
C ALA A 82 -0.35 6.50 9.44
N CYS A 83 0.51 7.24 8.74
CA CYS A 83 1.90 7.43 9.15
C CYS A 83 2.06 8.52 10.22
N LEU A 84 1.05 9.39 10.41
CA LEU A 84 1.13 10.50 11.37
C LEU A 84 1.16 10.06 12.83
N THR A 85 0.75 8.81 13.10
CA THR A 85 0.71 8.25 14.45
C THR A 85 1.91 7.37 14.77
N TRP A 86 2.82 7.16 13.81
CA TRP A 86 3.98 6.30 14.00
C TRP A 86 5.04 7.05 14.81
N THR A 87 5.72 6.34 15.70
CA THR A 87 6.81 6.90 16.48
C THR A 87 8.06 6.99 15.60
N ILE A 88 8.78 8.11 15.67
CA ILE A 88 10.06 8.27 14.95
C ILE A 88 11.02 7.15 15.39
N GLY A 89 11.61 6.45 14.41
CA GLY A 89 12.52 5.34 14.63
C GLY A 89 11.86 3.98 14.96
N ASP A 90 10.54 3.91 15.15
CA ASP A 90 9.78 2.65 15.27
C ASP A 90 9.31 2.22 13.88
N VAL A 91 10.14 1.42 13.21
CA VAL A 91 10.06 1.15 11.77
C VAL A 91 9.09 0.03 11.44
N ASP A 92 8.87 -0.91 12.37
CA ASP A 92 7.83 -1.94 12.23
C ASP A 92 6.49 -1.54 12.88
N ASN A 93 6.42 -0.38 13.55
CA ASN A 93 5.24 0.17 14.21
C ASN A 93 4.65 -0.81 15.23
N ASN A 94 5.52 -1.36 16.08
CA ASN A 94 5.14 -2.27 17.16
C ASN A 94 5.12 -1.58 18.55
N GLU A 95 5.39 -0.28 18.61
CA GLU A 95 5.51 0.57 19.82
C GLU A 95 6.79 0.37 20.64
N ASP A 96 7.70 -0.53 20.25
CA ASP A 96 8.95 -0.87 20.93
C ASP A 96 10.18 -0.51 20.07
N LEU A 97 10.89 0.56 20.41
CA LEU A 97 12.17 0.93 19.79
C LEU A 97 13.29 -0.06 20.13
N ASN A 98 13.64 -0.96 19.21
CA ASN A 98 14.60 -2.03 19.45
C ASN A 98 15.46 -2.40 18.20
N VAL A 99 16.22 -3.50 18.30
CA VAL A 99 17.15 -3.93 17.24
C VAL A 99 16.45 -4.29 15.92
N ILE A 100 15.16 -4.63 15.94
CA ILE A 100 14.39 -4.91 14.72
C ILE A 100 14.23 -3.64 13.90
N ASP A 101 13.94 -2.49 14.54
CA ASP A 101 13.86 -1.20 13.86
C ASP A 101 15.17 -0.82 13.21
N LEU A 102 16.29 -1.07 13.89
CA LEU A 102 17.62 -0.83 13.38
C LEU A 102 17.90 -1.65 12.10
N LEU A 103 17.51 -2.92 12.08
CA LEU A 103 17.67 -3.76 10.90
C LEU A 103 16.81 -3.25 9.73
N LEU A 104 15.56 -2.88 9.99
CA LEU A 104 14.68 -2.32 8.96
C LEU A 104 15.18 -0.97 8.44
N LEU A 105 15.70 -0.11 9.31
CA LEU A 105 16.32 1.14 8.89
C LEU A 105 17.55 0.91 7.99
N THR A 106 18.37 -0.11 8.29
CA THR A 106 19.50 -0.47 7.41
C THR A 106 19.04 -0.95 6.04
N ASP A 107 17.94 -1.69 5.98
CA ASP A 107 17.31 -2.14 4.74
C ASP A 107 16.82 -0.93 3.92
N ILE A 108 16.16 0.04 4.56
CA ILE A 108 15.69 1.28 3.92
C ILE A 108 16.84 2.07 3.33
N VAL A 109 17.91 2.32 4.10
CA VAL A 109 19.13 2.98 3.62
C VAL A 109 19.77 2.23 2.45
N SER A 110 19.68 0.90 2.43
CA SER A 110 20.18 0.05 1.34
C SER A 110 19.27 0.01 0.09
N SER A 111 18.22 0.83 0.06
CA SER A 111 17.21 0.92 -1.01
C SER A 111 16.23 -0.25 -1.11
N SER A 112 16.09 -1.06 -0.06
CA SER A 112 14.97 -2.01 0.05
C SER A 112 13.89 -1.41 0.94
N VAL A 113 12.95 -0.69 0.30
CA VAL A 113 11.83 -0.07 0.99
C VAL A 113 10.71 -1.08 1.18
N LEU A 114 10.29 -1.27 2.42
CA LEU A 114 9.13 -2.09 2.78
C LEU A 114 8.00 -1.17 3.26
N GLY A 115 6.83 -1.24 2.63
CA GLY A 115 5.65 -0.50 3.07
C GLY A 115 5.64 0.99 2.74
N LEU A 116 4.66 1.71 3.28
CA LEU A 116 4.41 3.13 2.97
C LEU A 116 4.98 4.08 4.03
N CYS A 117 4.78 3.77 5.31
CA CYS A 117 5.15 4.66 6.41
C CYS A 117 6.62 4.61 6.86
N PRO A 118 7.37 3.50 6.71
CA PRO A 118 8.73 3.42 7.23
C PRO A 118 9.66 4.56 6.82
N GLU A 119 9.61 5.04 5.57
CA GLU A 119 10.43 6.19 5.13
C GLU A 119 10.13 7.47 5.93
N SER A 120 8.86 7.73 6.23
CA SER A 120 8.43 8.98 6.89
C SER A 120 8.88 9.11 8.36
N ILE A 121 9.27 8.01 8.99
CA ILE A 121 9.74 7.96 10.38
C ILE A 121 11.21 7.56 10.51
N SER A 122 11.90 7.37 9.38
CA SER A 122 13.29 6.91 9.31
C SER A 122 14.31 8.05 9.34
N ASP A 123 13.88 9.29 9.06
CA ASP A 123 14.69 10.50 9.20
C ASP A 123 14.65 10.97 10.68
N ILE A 124 15.55 10.40 11.48
CA ILE A 124 15.55 10.55 12.94
C ILE A 124 16.12 11.91 13.34
N ASN A 125 17.04 12.47 12.56
CA ASN A 125 17.57 13.82 12.81
C ASN A 125 16.76 14.94 12.14
N SER A 126 15.77 14.59 11.31
CA SER A 126 14.92 15.53 10.57
C SER A 126 15.70 16.46 9.65
N ASP A 127 16.79 15.96 9.04
CA ASP A 127 17.59 16.72 8.08
C ASP A 127 17.14 16.56 6.62
N GLY A 128 16.17 15.67 6.37
CA GLY A 128 15.58 15.40 5.07
C GLY A 128 16.21 14.23 4.32
N GLU A 129 17.23 13.57 4.86
CA GLU A 129 17.95 12.46 4.21
C GLU A 129 18.02 11.23 5.11
N ILE A 130 17.44 10.10 4.67
CA ILE A 130 17.56 8.83 5.40
C ILE A 130 18.95 8.23 5.13
N SER A 131 19.82 8.24 6.13
CA SER A 131 21.25 7.93 5.98
C SER A 131 21.84 7.12 7.14
N ILE A 132 23.16 6.88 7.07
CA ILE A 132 23.91 6.25 8.17
C ILE A 132 23.87 7.06 9.47
N VAL A 133 23.61 8.37 9.39
CA VAL A 133 23.49 9.23 10.57
C VAL A 133 22.25 8.85 11.39
N ASP A 134 21.13 8.53 10.74
CA ASP A 134 19.91 8.07 11.40
C ASP A 134 20.12 6.72 12.10
N ILE A 135 20.87 5.81 11.45
CA ILE A 135 21.26 4.53 12.03
C ILE A 135 22.06 4.74 13.32
N GLU A 136 23.07 5.62 13.31
CA GLU A 136 23.86 5.93 14.50
C GLU A 136 23.01 6.53 15.64
N LEU A 137 22.04 7.39 15.29
CA LEU A 137 21.11 7.98 16.24
C LEU A 137 20.17 6.94 16.85
N LEU A 138 19.62 6.04 16.04
CA LEU A 138 18.75 4.97 16.53
C LEU A 138 19.51 4.03 17.47
N VAL A 139 20.75 3.67 17.14
CA VAL A 139 21.63 2.90 18.04
C VAL A 139 21.80 3.63 19.38
N ASN A 140 22.07 4.93 19.34
CA ASN A 140 22.24 5.72 20.56
C ASN A 140 20.95 5.81 21.38
N ILE A 141 19.78 5.88 20.74
CA ILE A 141 18.48 5.84 21.41
C ILE A 141 18.31 4.49 22.12
N ILE A 142 18.44 3.38 21.39
CA ILE A 142 18.25 2.02 21.91
C ILE A 142 19.20 1.72 23.08
N MET A 143 20.46 2.15 22.98
CA MET A 143 21.48 1.88 24.00
C MET A 143 21.33 2.71 25.28
N ASN A 144 20.54 3.79 25.25
CA ASN A 144 20.33 4.70 26.37
C ASN A 144 18.88 4.69 26.91
N GLN A 145 18.08 3.70 26.54
CA GLN A 145 16.77 3.44 27.15
C GLN A 145 16.92 2.99 28.61
#